data_AF-A0A226N6D2-F1
#
_entry.id   AF-A0A226N6D2-F1
#
_cell.length_a   1.000
_cell.length_b   1.000
_cell.length_c   1.000
_cell.angle_alpha   90.00
_cell.angle_beta   90.00
_cell.angle_gamma   90.00
#
_symmetry.space_group_name_H-M   'P 1'
#
loop_
_entity.id
_entity.type
_entity.pdbx_description
1 polymer ?
#
loop_
_entity_poly.entity_id
_entity_poly.type
_entity_poly.pdbx_seq_one_letter_code
_entity_poly.pdbx_strand_id
1 'polypeptide(L)'
;KTQVMGEIKIALKKEMKTDGEQLIVEILQCRNITYKFKSPDHLPDLYVKLYVVNVSTQKRVIKKKTRVCRHDREPSFNETFRFSLSPAGHFLQILLVSNGGKFMKKTLIGEAYIWLDKVDLRKRIVNWHKLLVSSTQTH
;
A
#
# COMPACT_ATOMS: atom_id res chain seq x y z
N LYS A 1 -10.00 -16.72 9.30
CA LYS A 1 -8.82 -16.32 10.11
C LYS A 1 -8.00 -15.35 9.26
N THR A 2 -7.60 -14.21 9.79
CA THR A 2 -6.75 -13.24 9.06
C THR A 2 -5.32 -13.76 9.01
N GLN A 3 -4.74 -13.89 7.82
CA GLN A 3 -3.36 -14.35 7.64
C GLN A 3 -2.44 -13.16 7.35
N VAL A 4 -1.25 -13.15 7.96
CA VAL A 4 -0.18 -12.18 7.63
C VAL A 4 0.56 -12.67 6.39
N MET A 5 0.52 -11.84 5.34
CA MET A 5 1.07 -12.14 4.02
C MET A 5 2.42 -11.46 3.74
N GLY A 6 2.86 -10.62 4.67
CA GLY A 6 4.12 -9.88 4.63
C GLY A 6 4.01 -8.56 5.38
N GLU A 7 4.99 -7.69 5.20
CA GLU A 7 5.00 -6.35 5.77
C GLU A 7 5.40 -5.32 4.71
N ILE A 8 4.87 -4.10 4.83
CA ILE A 8 5.21 -2.97 3.97
C ILE A 8 5.69 -1.78 4.80
N LYS A 9 6.80 -1.18 4.40
CA LYS A 9 7.38 0.01 5.01
C LYS A 9 6.85 1.24 4.29
N ILE A 10 6.24 2.14 5.05
CA ILE A 10 5.60 3.35 4.53
C ILE A 10 6.09 4.55 5.35
N ALA A 11 6.41 5.65 4.67
CA ALA A 11 6.59 6.93 5.33
C ALA A 11 5.40 7.85 5.09
N LEU A 12 5.02 8.59 6.13
CA LEU A 12 3.91 9.54 6.10
C LEU A 12 4.37 10.89 6.66
N LYS A 13 3.94 11.97 6.03
CA LYS A 13 4.17 13.35 6.48
C LYS A 13 3.03 14.24 6.03
N LYS A 14 2.68 15.23 6.85
CA LYS A 14 1.86 16.38 6.42
C LYS A 14 2.76 17.58 6.13
N GLU A 15 2.52 18.27 5.02
CA GLU A 15 3.11 19.56 4.71
C GLU A 15 2.02 20.62 4.57
N MET A 16 2.28 21.82 5.08
CA MET A 16 1.44 22.99 4.80
C MET A 16 2.07 23.75 3.65
N LYS A 17 1.30 23.99 2.59
CA LYS A 17 1.70 24.79 1.43
C LYS A 17 0.77 25.99 1.28
N THR A 18 1.11 26.90 0.36
CA THR A 18 0.29 28.08 0.07
C THR A 18 -1.11 27.72 -0.43
N ASP A 19 -1.26 26.56 -1.08
CA ASP A 19 -2.52 26.01 -1.61
C ASP A 19 -3.25 25.08 -0.62
N GLY A 20 -2.75 24.94 0.61
CA GLY A 20 -3.38 24.18 1.69
C GLY A 20 -2.56 22.99 2.19
N GLU A 21 -3.23 22.07 2.89
CA GLU A 21 -2.59 20.87 3.44
C GLU A 21 -2.27 19.85 2.33
N GLN A 22 -1.08 19.25 2.43
CA GLN A 22 -0.64 18.17 1.57
C GLN A 22 -0.25 16.94 2.39
N LEU A 23 -0.90 15.81 2.11
CA LEU A 23 -0.47 14.49 2.60
C LEU A 23 0.61 13.93 1.67
N ILE A 24 1.72 13.49 2.26
CA ILE A 24 2.81 12.81 1.56
C ILE A 24 2.85 11.36 2.02
N VAL A 25 2.81 10.46 1.06
CA VAL A 25 2.87 9.01 1.27
C VAL A 25 4.03 8.46 0.46
N GLU A 26 5.02 7.89 1.14
CA GLU A 26 6.14 7.22 0.50
C GLU A 26 5.97 5.70 0.66
N ILE A 27 5.85 5.01 -0.46
CA ILE A 27 5.86 3.54 -0.50
C ILE A 27 7.32 3.12 -0.65
N LEU A 28 7.91 2.57 0.42
CA LEU A 28 9.35 2.31 0.46
C LEU A 28 9.67 0.90 -0.03
N GLN A 29 9.30 -0.13 0.75
CA GLN A 29 9.63 -1.52 0.41
C GLN A 29 8.69 -2.51 1.11
N CYS A 30 8.64 -3.74 0.62
CA CYS A 30 8.01 -4.87 1.33
C CYS A 30 9.06 -5.87 1.82
N ARG A 31 8.70 -6.66 2.83
CA ARG A 31 9.53 -7.79 3.33
C ARG A 31 8.66 -8.96 3.78
N ASN A 32 9.30 -10.10 4.00
CA ASN A 32 8.68 -11.29 4.59
C ASN A 32 7.40 -11.73 3.85
N ILE A 33 7.36 -11.58 2.52
CA ILE A 33 6.18 -11.94 1.73
C ILE A 33 6.03 -13.46 1.71
N THR A 34 4.88 -13.96 2.18
CA THR A 34 4.62 -15.41 2.34
C THR A 34 3.77 -16.01 1.22
N TYR A 35 3.40 -15.21 0.21
CA TYR A 35 2.61 -15.67 -0.92
C TYR A 35 3.34 -16.80 -1.67
N LYS A 36 2.66 -17.93 -1.84
CA LYS A 36 3.19 -19.08 -2.58
C LYS A 36 3.06 -18.86 -4.09
N PHE A 37 4.19 -18.71 -4.76
CA PHE A 37 4.24 -18.59 -6.22
C PHE A 37 4.12 -19.96 -6.89
N LYS A 38 3.52 -19.99 -8.09
CA LYS A 38 3.23 -21.24 -8.82
C LYS A 38 4.49 -21.98 -9.25
N SER A 39 5.60 -21.28 -9.48
CA SER A 39 6.90 -21.88 -9.75
C SER A 39 8.01 -21.19 -8.92
N PRO A 40 9.04 -21.94 -8.49
CA PRO A 40 10.16 -21.38 -7.74
C PRO A 40 10.99 -20.38 -8.57
N ASP A 41 11.05 -20.60 -9.89
CA ASP A 41 11.89 -19.86 -10.83
C ASP A 41 11.22 -18.60 -11.40
N HIS A 42 9.92 -18.39 -11.12
CA HIS A 42 9.17 -17.22 -11.58
C HIS A 42 8.79 -16.36 -10.38
N LEU A 43 9.73 -15.53 -9.95
CA LEU A 43 9.48 -14.50 -8.95
C LEU A 43 8.42 -13.51 -9.46
N PRO A 44 7.54 -13.01 -8.59
CA PRO A 44 6.43 -12.18 -9.03
C PRO A 44 6.89 -10.80 -9.49
N ASP A 45 6.15 -10.27 -10.45
CA ASP A 45 6.08 -8.83 -10.67
C ASP A 45 5.11 -8.23 -9.64
N LEU A 46 5.59 -7.31 -8.81
CA LEU A 46 4.84 -6.73 -7.70
C LEU A 46 4.63 -5.23 -7.88
N TYR A 47 3.47 -4.75 -7.46
CA TYR A 47 3.21 -3.31 -7.32
C TYR A 47 2.21 -3.06 -6.20
N VAL A 48 2.23 -1.84 -5.67
CA VAL A 48 1.33 -1.41 -4.62
C VAL A 48 0.25 -0.53 -5.22
N LYS A 49 -1.01 -0.82 -4.91
CA LYS A 49 -2.14 0.12 -5.10
C LYS A 49 -2.38 0.84 -3.79
N LEU A 50 -2.62 2.13 -3.89
CA LEU A 50 -2.89 3.04 -2.78
C LEU A 50 -4.23 3.72 -3.05
N TYR A 51 -5.13 3.64 -2.08
CA TYR A 51 -6.37 4.42 -2.09
C TYR A 51 -6.39 5.36 -0.89
N VAL A 52 -6.83 6.59 -1.11
CA VAL A 52 -7.31 7.47 -0.03
C VAL A 52 -8.81 7.23 0.08
N VAL A 53 -9.28 6.90 1.27
CA VAL A 53 -10.68 6.58 1.54
C VAL A 53 -11.21 7.57 2.57
N ASN A 54 -12.36 8.17 2.25
CA ASN A 54 -13.05 9.05 3.18
C ASN A 54 -13.79 8.21 4.24
N VAL A 55 -13.57 8.52 5.52
CA VAL A 55 -14.06 7.70 6.64
C VAL A 55 -15.58 7.74 6.74
N SER A 56 -16.21 8.90 6.54
CA SER A 56 -17.68 9.03 6.71
C SER A 56 -18.46 8.37 5.57
N THR A 57 -18.00 8.56 4.33
CA THR A 57 -18.69 8.05 3.15
C THR A 57 -18.24 6.64 2.73
N GLN A 58 -17.13 6.14 3.28
CA GLN A 58 -16.45 4.91 2.84
C GLN A 58 -16.08 4.89 1.34
N LYS A 59 -16.11 6.05 0.67
CA LYS A 59 -15.76 6.17 -0.75
C LYS A 59 -14.25 6.31 -0.94
N ARG A 60 -13.71 5.56 -1.90
CA ARG A 60 -12.35 5.72 -2.41
C ARG A 60 -12.30 7.01 -3.24
N VAL A 61 -11.72 8.07 -2.68
CA VAL A 61 -11.68 9.39 -3.30
C VAL A 61 -10.48 9.58 -4.22
N ILE A 62 -9.37 8.89 -3.95
CA ILE A 62 -8.16 8.94 -4.79
C ILE A 62 -7.59 7.53 -4.94
N LYS A 63 -7.04 7.23 -6.12
CA LYS A 63 -6.31 6.01 -6.43
C LYS A 63 -4.95 6.33 -7.06
N LYS A 64 -3.89 5.71 -6.54
CA LYS A 64 -2.56 5.69 -7.12
C LYS A 64 -2.01 4.26 -7.15
N LYS A 65 -0.94 4.05 -7.90
CA LYS A 65 -0.18 2.80 -7.88
C LYS A 65 1.30 3.09 -8.12
N THR A 66 2.16 2.25 -7.59
CA THR A 66 3.59 2.25 -7.91
C THR A 66 3.82 1.70 -9.31
N ARG A 67 5.03 1.89 -9.81
CA ARG A 67 5.63 1.07 -10.86
C ARG A 67 5.70 -0.39 -10.41
N VAL A 68 5.86 -1.26 -11.39
CA VAL A 68 6.02 -2.70 -11.16
C VAL A 68 7.50 -2.97 -10.86
N CYS A 69 7.76 -3.57 -9.70
CA CYS A 69 9.05 -4.17 -9.37
C CYS A 69 9.03 -5.63 -9.86
N ARG A 70 10.04 -6.04 -10.63
CA ARG A 70 10.05 -7.34 -11.30
C ARG A 70 10.94 -8.32 -10.57
N HIS A 71 10.48 -9.56 -10.48
CA HIS A 71 11.25 -10.70 -9.98
C HIS A 71 11.92 -10.46 -8.61
N ASP A 72 11.19 -9.90 -7.65
CA ASP A 72 11.74 -9.55 -6.32
C ASP A 72 10.84 -10.07 -5.19
N ARG A 73 11.45 -10.71 -4.17
CA ARG A 73 10.74 -11.18 -2.96
C ARG A 73 10.61 -10.10 -1.89
N GLU A 74 11.43 -9.05 -1.96
CA GLU A 74 11.45 -7.91 -1.04
C GLU A 74 11.48 -6.60 -1.84
N PRO A 75 10.42 -6.35 -2.65
CA PRO A 75 10.44 -5.27 -3.63
C PRO A 75 10.65 -3.91 -2.96
N SER A 76 11.61 -3.17 -3.50
CA SER A 76 11.83 -1.76 -3.17
C SER A 76 11.16 -0.86 -4.21
N PHE A 77 10.21 -0.05 -3.77
CA PHE A 77 9.46 0.88 -4.62
C PHE A 77 10.06 2.29 -4.57
N ASN A 78 10.36 2.79 -3.37
CA ASN A 78 10.87 4.14 -3.13
C ASN A 78 10.10 5.25 -3.90
N GLU A 79 8.77 5.14 -3.94
CA GLU A 79 7.90 6.06 -4.67
C GLU A 79 7.15 6.99 -3.73
N THR A 80 7.15 8.29 -4.05
CA THR A 80 6.45 9.33 -3.29
C THR A 80 5.18 9.78 -4.00
N PHE A 81 4.06 9.74 -3.28
CA PHE A 81 2.78 10.28 -3.72
C PHE A 81 2.41 11.49 -2.87
N ARG A 82 1.93 12.55 -3.52
CA ARG A 82 1.51 13.80 -2.89
C ARG A 82 0.03 14.02 -3.16
N PHE A 83 -0.74 14.31 -2.12
CA PHE A 83 -2.18 14.53 -2.18
C PHE A 83 -2.51 15.88 -1.56
N SER A 84 -3.07 16.80 -2.35
CA SER A 84 -3.57 18.08 -1.84
C SER A 84 -4.92 17.87 -1.16
N LEU A 85 -4.90 17.37 0.07
CA LEU A 85 -6.05 17.11 0.93
C LEU A 85 -5.61 17.13 2.40
N SER A 86 -6.56 17.42 3.29
CA SER A 86 -6.35 17.25 4.72
C SER A 86 -6.36 15.76 5.08
N PRO A 87 -5.34 15.24 5.81
CA PRO A 87 -5.32 13.86 6.29
C PRO A 87 -6.52 13.52 7.19
N ALA A 88 -7.10 14.53 7.86
CA ALA A 88 -8.18 14.34 8.80
C ALA A 88 -9.41 13.72 8.12
N GLY A 89 -10.05 12.75 8.79
CA GLY A 89 -11.24 12.07 8.27
C GLY A 89 -10.98 11.12 7.10
N HIS A 90 -9.72 10.72 6.90
CA HIS A 90 -9.31 9.78 5.85
C HIS A 90 -8.48 8.62 6.41
N PHE A 91 -8.50 7.50 5.69
CA PHE A 91 -7.56 6.41 5.87
C PHE A 91 -6.96 5.98 4.54
N LEU A 92 -5.78 5.36 4.59
CA LEU A 92 -5.14 4.77 3.44
C LEU A 92 -5.49 3.28 3.37
N GLN A 93 -5.95 2.81 2.21
CA GLN A 93 -6.01 1.38 1.89
C GLN A 93 -4.84 1.05 0.95
N ILE A 94 -3.93 0.21 1.44
CA ILE A 94 -2.71 -0.21 0.75
C ILE A 94 -2.88 -1.66 0.32
N LEU A 95 -2.70 -1.96 -0.96
CA LEU A 95 -2.83 -3.33 -1.49
C LEU A 95 -1.54 -3.70 -2.22
N LEU A 96 -0.87 -4.76 -1.76
CA LEU A 96 0.22 -5.38 -2.52
C LEU A 96 -0.39 -6.36 -3.53
N VAL A 97 -0.03 -6.20 -4.81
CA VAL A 97 -0.65 -6.95 -5.90
C VAL A 97 0.43 -7.61 -6.76
N SER A 98 0.24 -8.90 -7.04
CA SER A 98 0.97 -9.61 -8.08
C SER A 98 0.42 -9.26 -9.46
N ASN A 99 1.30 -8.77 -10.32
CA ASN A 99 1.06 -8.54 -11.73
C ASN A 99 1.43 -9.81 -12.50
N GLY A 100 0.50 -10.73 -12.72
CA GLY A 100 0.78 -11.95 -13.49
C GLY A 100 1.07 -11.74 -15.00
N GLY A 101 1.37 -10.51 -15.43
CA GLY A 101 1.59 -10.17 -16.84
C GLY A 101 0.32 -9.88 -17.63
N LYS A 102 0.44 -9.83 -18.96
CA LYS A 102 -0.62 -9.38 -19.88
C LYS A 102 -1.85 -10.32 -19.88
N PHE A 103 -1.63 -11.62 -19.67
CA PHE A 103 -2.65 -12.65 -19.85
C PHE A 103 -3.08 -13.34 -18.54
N MET A 104 -2.41 -13.09 -17.42
CA MET A 104 -2.79 -13.68 -16.14
C MET A 104 -3.55 -12.67 -15.28
N LYS A 105 -4.44 -13.21 -14.44
CA LYS A 105 -5.19 -12.43 -13.46
C LYS A 105 -4.23 -11.76 -12.47
N LYS A 106 -4.53 -10.51 -12.12
CA LYS A 106 -3.84 -9.80 -11.04
C LYS A 106 -4.34 -10.34 -9.71
N THR A 107 -3.43 -10.71 -8.82
CA THR A 107 -3.77 -11.33 -7.54
C THR A 107 -3.44 -10.40 -6.39
N LEU A 108 -4.40 -10.16 -5.49
CA LEU A 108 -4.15 -9.49 -4.23
C LEU A 108 -3.31 -10.41 -3.35
N ILE A 109 -2.13 -9.94 -2.93
CA ILE A 109 -1.28 -10.68 -1.98
C ILE A 109 -1.71 -10.37 -0.55
N GLY A 110 -1.94 -9.09 -0.25
CA GLY A 110 -2.39 -8.65 1.06
C GLY A 110 -2.62 -7.15 1.08
N GLU A 111 -3.30 -6.69 2.12
CA GLU A 111 -3.67 -5.29 2.31
C GLU A 111 -3.35 -4.77 3.71
N ALA A 112 -3.14 -3.47 3.81
CA ALA A 112 -2.96 -2.76 5.07
C ALA A 112 -3.83 -1.50 5.08
N TYR A 113 -4.28 -1.14 6.28
CA TYR A 113 -5.09 0.04 6.52
C TYR A 113 -4.36 0.98 7.47
N ILE A 114 -4.27 2.26 7.12
CA ILE A 114 -3.64 3.28 7.96
C ILE A 114 -4.63 4.41 8.20
N TRP A 115 -5.15 4.49 9.43
CA TRP A 115 -6.05 5.55 9.87
C TRP A 115 -5.25 6.81 10.13
N LEU A 116 -5.41 7.84 9.30
CA LEU A 116 -4.57 9.03 9.36
C LEU A 116 -4.84 9.86 10.63
N ASP A 117 -6.05 9.79 11.18
CA ASP A 117 -6.40 10.42 12.47
C ASP A 117 -5.67 9.80 13.67
N LYS A 118 -5.11 8.60 13.52
CA LYS A 118 -4.36 7.89 14.57
C LYS A 118 -2.85 8.03 14.44
N VAL A 119 -2.38 8.90 13.54
CA VAL A 119 -0.97 9.09 13.23
C VAL A 119 -0.58 10.54 13.50
N ASP A 120 0.48 10.75 14.27
CA ASP A 120 1.09 12.08 14.39
C ASP A 120 1.91 12.40 13.13
N LEU A 121 1.33 13.22 12.25
CA LEU A 121 1.92 13.64 10.99
C LEU A 121 2.70 14.97 11.06
N ARG A 122 2.92 15.53 12.27
CA ARG A 122 3.71 16.77 12.46
C ARG A 122 5.16 16.59 12.02
N LYS A 123 5.68 15.37 12.14
CA LYS A 123 7.00 14.97 11.63
C LYS A 123 6.83 13.82 10.65
N ARG A 124 7.85 13.59 9.81
CA ARG A 124 7.90 12.40 8.96
C ARG A 124 8.01 11.17 9.85
N ILE A 125 7.03 10.27 9.74
CA ILE A 125 7.05 8.97 10.40
C ILE A 125 7.36 7.88 9.39
N VAL A 126 8.03 6.81 9.81
CA VAL A 126 8.38 5.67 8.96
C VAL A 126 8.13 4.38 9.72
N ASN A 127 7.16 3.59 9.28
CA ASN A 127 6.74 2.40 10.02
C ASN A 127 6.51 1.20 9.09
N TRP A 128 6.64 0.01 9.67
CA TRP A 128 6.23 -1.25 9.06
C TRP A 128 4.75 -1.53 9.37
N HIS A 129 4.01 -1.95 8.35
CA HIS A 129 2.61 -2.32 8.45
C HIS A 129 2.43 -3.76 7.96
N LYS A 130 1.71 -4.57 8.73
CA LYS A 130 1.40 -5.95 8.33
C LYS A 130 0.42 -5.93 7.16
N LEU A 131 0.75 -6.69 6.11
CA LEU A 131 -0.15 -7.00 5.01
C LEU A 131 -0.99 -8.21 5.41
N LEU A 132 -2.30 -8.03 5.39
CA LEU A 132 -3.28 -9.02 5.83
C LEU A 132 -4.15 -9.48 4.67
N VAL A 133 -4.62 -10.72 4.70
CA VAL A 133 -5.66 -11.20 3.78
C VAL A 133 -6.74 -11.94 4.56
N SER A 134 -8.00 -11.71 4.19
CA SER A 134 -9.11 -12.52 4.68
C SER A 134 -9.15 -13.85 3.94
N SER A 135 -9.27 -14.95 4.67
CA SER A 135 -9.36 -16.32 4.14
C SER A 135 -10.59 -16.58 3.24
N THR A 136 -11.48 -15.61 3.03
CA THR A 136 -12.64 -15.70 2.14
C THR A 136 -12.35 -15.37 0.67
N GLN A 137 -11.12 -14.95 0.31
CA GLN A 137 -10.74 -14.61 -1.08
C GLN A 137 -9.84 -15.65 -1.76
N THR A 138 -9.55 -16.78 -1.12
CA THR A 138 -8.90 -17.94 -1.74
C THR A 138 -9.96 -18.85 -2.37
N HIS A 139 -10.39 -18.52 -3.58
CA HIS A 139 -11.03 -19.45 -4.52
C HIS A 139 -10.47 -19.22 -5.92
#